data_AF-A0A4Y2JGX5-F1
#
_entry.id   AF-A0A4Y2JGX5-F1
#
_cell.length_a   1.000
_cell.length_b   1.000
_cell.length_c   1.000
_cell.angle_alpha   90.00
_cell.angle_beta   90.00
_cell.angle_gamma   90.00
#
_symmetry.space_group_name_H-M   'P 1'
#
loop_
_entity.id
_entity.type
_entity.pdbx_description
1 polymer ?
#
loop_
_entity_poly.entity_id
_entity_poly.type
_entity_poly.pdbx_seq_one_letter_code
_entity_poly.pdbx_strand_id
1 'polypeptide(L)'
;MKSLKVPLPQAMKRASQATGDSKFTIRKIRIEVSVLDETEVLRTPGKHRRRPSHRNCERDDFDKCVIRQTIKDFYIHQKKVPSLRKLLPLLTEKLCFQWKKESLRKVMHSMNFRWKKCTNKRKIFIERPDVVF
;
A
#
# COMPACT_ATOMS: atom_id res chain seq x y z
N MET A 1 -0.02 55.24 12.26
CA MET A 1 0.94 54.26 11.69
C MET A 1 0.46 52.86 12.06
N LYS A 2 0.33 51.93 11.08
CA LYS A 2 -0.02 50.54 11.39
C LYS A 2 1.18 49.86 12.06
N SER A 3 1.05 49.44 13.31
CA SER A 3 2.08 48.69 14.02
C SER A 3 2.09 47.22 13.57
N LEU A 4 3.28 46.61 13.55
CA LEU A 4 3.41 45.19 13.26
C LEU A 4 2.81 44.38 14.41
N LYS A 5 1.91 43.42 14.11
CA LYS A 5 1.31 42.51 15.10
C LYS A 5 2.35 41.62 15.81
N VAL A 6 3.49 41.37 15.17
CA VAL A 6 4.62 40.60 15.71
C VAL A 6 5.93 41.32 15.39
N PRO A 7 6.85 41.49 16.36
CA PRO A 7 8.13 42.17 16.15
C PRO A 7 9.01 41.51 15.07
N LEU A 8 9.84 42.32 14.38
CA LEU A 8 10.77 41.85 13.35
C LEU A 8 11.72 40.72 13.81
N PRO A 9 12.31 40.75 15.03
CA PRO A 9 13.19 39.68 15.49
C PRO A 9 12.50 38.32 15.60
N GLN A 10 11.17 38.29 15.75
CA GLN A 10 10.40 37.07 15.97
C GLN A 10 9.96 36.42 14.63
N ALA A 11 10.92 36.18 13.73
CA ALA A 11 10.66 35.64 12.39
C ALA A 11 9.85 34.33 12.38
N MET A 12 10.16 33.38 13.29
CA MET A 12 9.42 32.11 13.38
C MET A 12 7.97 32.28 13.81
N LYS A 13 7.68 33.27 14.67
CA LYS A 13 6.31 33.57 15.12
C LYS A 13 5.51 34.21 13.98
N ARG A 14 6.15 35.03 13.14
CA ARG A 14 5.55 35.59 11.92
C ARG A 14 5.24 34.50 10.90
N ALA A 15 6.20 33.62 10.60
CA ALA A 15 5.99 32.50 9.69
C ALA A 15 4.85 31.59 10.17
N SER A 16 4.83 31.25 11.47
CA SER A 16 3.76 30.43 12.06
C SER A 16 2.38 31.07 11.93
N GLN A 17 2.29 32.38 12.15
CA GLN A 17 1.02 33.10 11.98
C GLN A 17 0.61 33.24 10.51
N ALA A 18 1.56 33.33 9.58
CA ALA A 18 1.29 33.47 8.15
C ALA A 18 0.92 32.13 7.49
N THR A 19 1.59 31.03 7.84
CA THR A 19 1.32 29.70 7.24
C THR A 19 0.26 28.91 8.00
N GLY A 20 -0.04 29.29 9.25
CA GLY A 20 -0.95 28.54 10.13
C GLY A 20 -0.29 27.29 10.75
N ASP A 21 0.99 27.04 10.47
CA ASP A 21 1.71 25.90 11.04
C ASP A 21 2.26 26.19 12.43
N SER A 22 2.54 25.11 13.18
CA SER A 22 3.20 25.21 14.47
C SER A 22 4.61 25.78 14.35
N LYS A 23 5.04 26.57 15.35
CA LYS A 23 6.44 27.03 15.46
C LYS A 23 7.44 25.88 15.45
N PHE A 24 7.05 24.71 15.97
CA PHE A 24 7.89 23.52 15.99
C PHE A 24 8.13 22.97 14.59
N THR A 25 7.08 22.91 13.74
CA THR A 25 7.19 22.50 12.34
C THR A 25 8.14 23.42 11.57
N ILE A 26 7.97 24.73 11.71
CA ILE A 26 8.83 25.73 11.05
C ILE A 26 10.28 25.62 11.51
N ARG A 27 10.51 25.44 12.82
CA ARG A 27 11.86 25.20 13.36
C ARG A 27 12.49 23.95 12.76
N LYS A 28 11.72 22.86 12.64
CA LYS A 28 12.21 21.59 12.09
C LYS A 28 12.57 21.73 10.61
N ILE A 29 11.70 22.36 9.82
CA ILE A 29 11.97 22.69 8.41
C ILE A 29 13.24 23.51 8.28
N ARG A 30 13.42 24.56 9.09
CA ARG A 30 14.61 25.41 9.04
C ARG A 30 15.91 24.63 9.32
N ILE A 31 15.87 23.69 10.27
CA ILE A 31 17.01 22.81 10.56
C ILE A 31 17.27 21.86 9.39
N GLU A 32 16.23 21.24 8.83
CA GLU A 32 16.36 20.36 7.67
C GLU A 32 16.95 21.10 6.47
N VAL A 33 16.43 22.30 6.14
CA VAL A 33 16.98 23.15 5.06
C VAL A 33 18.43 23.54 5.31
N SER A 34 18.84 23.80 6.56
CA SER A 34 20.22 24.23 6.85
C SER A 34 21.30 23.18 6.55
N VAL A 35 20.90 21.92 6.36
CA VAL A 35 21.79 20.80 6.06
C VAL A 35 21.69 20.38 4.58
N LEU A 36 20.72 20.89 3.83
CA LEU A 36 20.50 20.54 2.43
C LEU A 36 21.31 21.46 1.50
N ASP A 37 21.84 20.90 0.42
CA ASP A 37 22.43 21.67 -0.68
C ASP A 37 21.33 22.34 -1.53
N GLU A 38 21.68 23.36 -2.31
CA GLU A 38 20.72 24.14 -3.11
C GLU A 38 19.90 23.31 -4.12
N THR A 39 20.40 22.13 -4.49
CA THR A 39 19.75 21.19 -5.42
C THR A 39 18.85 20.17 -4.73
N GLU A 40 18.93 20.05 -3.39
CA GLU A 40 18.18 19.05 -2.65
C GLU A 40 16.82 19.57 -2.16
N VAL A 41 15.81 18.71 -2.23
CA VAL A 41 14.43 19.05 -1.86
C VAL A 41 14.07 18.44 -0.50
N LEU A 42 13.35 19.22 0.32
CA LEU A 42 12.79 18.72 1.58
C LEU A 42 11.94 17.47 1.36
N ARG A 43 12.18 16.45 2.18
CA ARG A 43 11.45 15.19 2.09
C ARG A 43 10.08 15.32 2.73
N THR A 44 9.08 14.73 2.10
CA THR A 44 7.72 14.69 2.65
C THR A 44 7.70 13.95 3.99
N PRO A 45 7.06 14.51 5.03
CA PRO A 45 6.89 13.85 6.32
C PRO A 45 6.30 12.45 6.17
N GLY A 46 6.87 11.46 6.86
CA GLY A 46 6.38 10.08 6.87
C GLY A 46 6.92 9.15 5.78
N LYS A 47 7.75 9.64 4.84
CA LYS A 47 8.39 8.79 3.81
C LYS A 47 9.21 7.64 4.39
N HIS A 48 9.88 7.87 5.53
CA HIS A 48 10.70 6.87 6.25
C HIS A 48 9.93 6.08 7.32
N ARG A 49 8.62 6.27 7.44
CA ARG A 49 7.84 5.52 8.43
C ARG A 49 7.90 4.04 8.08
N ARG A 50 8.41 3.21 9.00
CA ARG A 50 8.45 1.74 8.82
C ARG A 50 7.07 1.25 8.41
N ARG A 51 6.98 0.64 7.23
CA ARG A 51 5.74 0.06 6.72
C ARG A 51 5.59 -1.34 7.28
N PRO A 52 4.36 -1.78 7.60
CA PRO A 52 4.17 -3.12 8.13
C PRO A 52 4.50 -4.18 7.07
N SER A 53 5.23 -5.22 7.49
CA SER A 53 5.80 -6.27 6.62
C SER A 53 4.75 -6.99 5.76
N HIS A 54 3.53 -7.16 6.27
CA HIS A 54 2.41 -7.79 5.53
C HIS A 54 2.02 -7.08 4.23
N ARG A 55 2.52 -5.85 4.00
CA ARG A 55 2.31 -5.07 2.79
C ARG A 55 3.27 -5.49 1.67
N ASN A 56 4.43 -6.07 2.00
CA ASN A 56 5.43 -6.57 1.07
C ASN A 56 5.23 -8.09 0.90
N CYS A 57 4.03 -8.50 0.50
CA CYS A 57 3.75 -9.91 0.18
C CYS A 57 4.20 -10.20 -1.26
N GLU A 58 5.48 -9.98 -1.52
CA GLU A 58 6.11 -10.37 -2.77
C GLU A 58 6.31 -11.88 -2.74
N ARG A 59 5.86 -12.56 -3.79
CA ARG A 59 5.92 -14.02 -3.90
C ARG A 59 6.69 -14.37 -5.16
N ASP A 60 7.49 -15.43 -5.06
CA ASP A 60 8.26 -15.95 -6.19
C ASP A 60 7.32 -16.55 -7.25
N ASP A 61 7.84 -16.76 -8.46
CA ASP A 61 7.07 -17.30 -9.58
C ASP A 61 6.60 -18.73 -9.33
N PHE A 62 7.36 -19.52 -8.54
CA PHE A 62 6.91 -20.83 -8.08
C PHE A 62 5.65 -20.73 -7.22
N ASP A 63 5.65 -19.86 -6.21
CA ASP A 63 4.50 -19.62 -5.33
C ASP A 63 3.27 -19.19 -6.14
N LYS A 64 3.46 -18.31 -7.12
CA LYS A 64 2.41 -17.87 -8.06
C LYS A 64 1.83 -19.04 -8.83
N CYS A 65 2.68 -19.95 -9.35
CA CYS A 65 2.22 -21.14 -10.06
C CYS A 65 1.39 -22.06 -9.15
N VAL A 66 1.80 -22.31 -7.91
CA VAL A 66 1.03 -23.12 -6.95
C VAL A 66 -0.33 -22.49 -6.63
N ILE A 67 -0.40 -21.17 -6.51
CA ILE A 67 -1.66 -20.44 -6.32
C ILE A 67 -2.58 -20.64 -7.53
N ARG A 68 -2.07 -20.51 -8.76
CA ARG A 68 -2.84 -20.73 -10.00
C ARG A 68 -3.39 -22.16 -10.06
N GLN A 69 -2.54 -23.16 -9.80
CA GLN A 69 -2.91 -24.56 -9.78
C GLN A 69 -4.05 -24.79 -8.78
N THR A 70 -3.88 -24.32 -7.56
CA THR A 70 -4.86 -24.49 -6.48
C THR A 70 -6.22 -23.88 -6.86
N ILE A 71 -6.25 -22.70 -7.49
CA ILE A 71 -7.50 -22.07 -7.97
C ILE A 71 -8.14 -22.90 -9.08
N LYS A 72 -7.37 -23.43 -10.03
CA LYS A 72 -7.89 -24.32 -11.08
C LYS A 72 -8.49 -25.60 -10.49
N ASP A 73 -7.85 -26.20 -9.49
CA ASP A 73 -8.32 -27.41 -8.82
C ASP A 73 -9.69 -27.21 -8.14
N PHE A 74 -9.95 -26.03 -7.59
CA PHE A 74 -11.26 -25.69 -7.03
C PHE A 74 -12.40 -25.81 -8.05
N TYR A 75 -12.15 -25.37 -9.28
CA TYR A 75 -13.14 -25.44 -10.36
C TYR A 75 -13.22 -26.85 -10.97
N ILE A 76 -12.07 -27.47 -11.27
CA ILE A 76 -12.01 -28.74 -12.01
C ILE A 76 -12.38 -29.92 -11.10
N HIS A 77 -11.71 -30.06 -9.96
CA HIS A 77 -11.86 -31.22 -9.08
C HIS A 77 -12.98 -31.03 -8.06
N GLN A 78 -13.04 -29.88 -7.39
CA GLN A 78 -14.02 -29.66 -6.31
C GLN A 78 -15.37 -29.12 -6.81
N LYS A 79 -15.46 -28.63 -8.05
CA LYS A 79 -16.64 -27.96 -8.64
C LYS A 79 -17.18 -26.83 -7.75
N LYS A 80 -16.30 -26.14 -7.01
CA LYS A 80 -16.64 -25.07 -6.05
C LYS A 80 -16.00 -23.77 -6.46
N VAL A 81 -16.71 -22.66 -6.22
CA VAL A 81 -16.14 -21.33 -6.44
C VAL A 81 -15.06 -21.07 -5.37
N PRO A 82 -13.83 -20.72 -5.78
CA PRO A 82 -12.74 -20.41 -4.87
C PRO A 82 -13.08 -19.14 -4.09
N SER A 83 -12.90 -19.20 -2.77
CA SER A 83 -13.08 -18.07 -1.86
C SER A 83 -11.79 -17.90 -1.07
N LEU A 84 -11.42 -16.66 -0.76
CA LEU A 84 -10.23 -16.37 0.04
C LEU A 84 -10.20 -17.15 1.36
N ARG A 85 -11.36 -17.37 2.00
CA ARG A 85 -11.46 -18.15 3.25
C ARG A 85 -11.16 -19.64 3.05
N LYS A 86 -11.45 -20.18 1.86
CA LYS A 86 -11.22 -21.59 1.51
C LYS A 86 -9.79 -21.81 1.00
N LEU A 87 -9.25 -20.82 0.29
CA LEU A 87 -7.90 -20.86 -0.26
C LEU A 87 -6.83 -20.69 0.81
N LEU A 88 -7.08 -19.84 1.82
CA LEU A 88 -6.10 -19.56 2.88
C LEU A 88 -5.57 -20.82 3.57
N PRO A 89 -6.40 -21.72 4.16
CA PRO A 89 -5.89 -22.91 4.84
C PRO A 89 -5.10 -23.83 3.90
N LEU A 90 -5.59 -24.06 2.68
CA LEU A 90 -4.92 -24.92 1.70
C LEU A 90 -3.57 -24.35 1.24
N LEU A 91 -3.47 -23.03 1.09
CA LEU A 91 -2.20 -22.37 0.76
C LEU A 91 -1.26 -22.31 1.96
N THR A 92 -1.80 -22.23 3.18
CA THR A 92 -1.00 -22.35 4.40
C THR A 92 -0.38 -23.75 4.52
N GLU A 93 -1.12 -24.81 4.20
CA GLU A 93 -0.62 -26.18 4.18
C GLU A 93 0.43 -26.41 3.06
N LYS A 94 0.15 -25.94 1.84
CA LYS A 94 1.04 -26.19 0.68
C LYS A 94 2.31 -25.34 0.64
N LEU A 95 2.23 -24.08 1.07
CA LEU A 95 3.29 -23.07 0.88
C LEU A 95 3.78 -22.47 2.20
N CYS A 96 3.38 -23.03 3.35
CA CYS A 96 3.63 -22.45 4.67
C CYS A 96 3.23 -20.97 4.72
N PHE A 97 2.08 -20.62 4.12
CA PHE A 97 1.65 -19.23 4.00
C PHE A 97 1.35 -18.61 5.38
N GLN A 98 2.27 -17.76 5.84
CA GLN A 98 2.21 -17.11 7.16
C GLN A 98 1.28 -15.88 7.21
N TRP A 99 0.79 -15.42 6.06
CA TRP A 99 0.06 -14.16 5.97
C TRP A 99 -1.45 -14.30 6.08
N LYS A 100 -2.11 -13.20 6.43
CA LYS A 100 -3.57 -13.13 6.59
C LYS A 100 -4.30 -12.98 5.25
N LYS A 101 -5.62 -13.13 5.29
CA LYS A 101 -6.56 -12.99 4.16
C LYS A 101 -6.31 -11.76 3.28
N GLU A 102 -6.05 -10.59 3.85
CA GLU A 102 -5.86 -9.36 3.06
C GLU A 102 -4.54 -9.34 2.30
N SER A 103 -3.50 -10.01 2.81
CA SER A 103 -2.25 -10.19 2.06
C SER A 103 -2.46 -11.15 0.89
N LEU A 104 -3.17 -12.26 1.10
CA LEU A 104 -3.56 -13.16 0.00
C LEU A 104 -4.36 -12.41 -1.08
N ARG A 105 -5.31 -11.55 -0.66
CA ARG A 105 -6.07 -10.71 -1.59
C ARG A 105 -5.14 -9.83 -2.43
N LYS A 106 -4.15 -9.18 -1.83
CA LYS A 106 -3.17 -8.35 -2.55
C LYS A 106 -2.35 -9.16 -3.56
N VAL A 107 -1.86 -10.33 -3.16
CA VAL A 107 -1.12 -11.24 -4.06
C VAL A 107 -1.97 -11.67 -5.24
N MET A 108 -3.22 -12.03 -5.00
CA MET A 108 -4.14 -12.35 -6.09
C MET A 108 -4.38 -11.15 -7.00
N HIS A 109 -4.45 -9.94 -6.43
CA HIS A 109 -4.64 -8.73 -7.19
C HIS A 109 -3.42 -8.39 -8.07
N SER A 110 -2.19 -8.65 -7.60
CA SER A 110 -0.94 -8.46 -8.35
C SER A 110 -0.72 -9.54 -9.42
N MET A 111 -1.26 -10.74 -9.23
CA MET A 111 -1.36 -11.77 -10.26
C MET A 111 -2.54 -11.57 -11.22
N ASN A 112 -3.17 -10.39 -11.22
CA ASN A 112 -4.30 -10.03 -12.07
C ASN A 112 -5.55 -10.92 -11.93
N PHE A 113 -5.73 -11.63 -10.81
CA PHE A 113 -7.00 -12.30 -10.56
C PHE A 113 -8.10 -11.29 -10.24
N ARG A 114 -9.26 -11.46 -10.88
CA ARG A 114 -10.42 -10.58 -10.73
C ARG A 114 -11.71 -11.38 -10.73
N TRP A 115 -12.71 -10.83 -10.05
CA TRP A 115 -14.09 -11.32 -10.16
C TRP A 115 -14.72 -10.79 -11.45
N LYS A 116 -15.08 -11.71 -12.35
CA LYS A 116 -15.82 -11.41 -13.58
C LYS A 116 -17.28 -11.85 -13.40
N LYS A 117 -18.22 -10.98 -13.77
CA LYS A 117 -19.65 -11.35 -13.86
C LYS A 117 -19.85 -12.18 -15.14
N CYS A 118 -20.55 -13.30 -15.02
CA CYS A 118 -21.04 -14.07 -16.15
C CYS A 118 -22.46 -13.64 -16.51
N THR A 119 -22.89 -14.01 -17.72
CA THR A 119 -24.24 -13.75 -18.26
C THR A 119 -25.34 -14.21 -17.30
N ASN A 120 -25.15 -15.35 -16.63
CA ASN A 120 -26.12 -15.93 -15.68
C ASN A 120 -26.08 -15.30 -14.27
N LYS A 121 -25.76 -14.00 -14.12
CA LYS A 121 -25.64 -13.25 -12.84
C LYS A 121 -24.60 -13.77 -11.83
N ARG A 122 -24.05 -14.98 -12.04
CA ARG A 122 -22.98 -15.58 -11.23
C ARG A 122 -21.64 -14.86 -11.47
N LYS A 123 -20.78 -14.86 -10.46
CA LYS A 123 -19.41 -14.33 -10.56
C LYS A 123 -18.40 -15.48 -10.56
N ILE A 124 -17.42 -15.41 -11.46
CA ILE A 124 -16.27 -16.30 -11.50
C ILE A 124 -15.01 -15.52 -11.12
N PHE A 125 -14.11 -16.19 -10.42
CA PHE A 125 -12.81 -15.66 -10.07
C PHE A 125 -11.76 -16.24 -11.02
N ILE A 126 -11.21 -15.40 -11.89
CA ILE A 126 -10.30 -15.82 -12.97
C ILE A 126 -9.12 -14.86 -13.09
N GLU A 127 -8.00 -15.37 -13.61
CA GLU A 127 -6.84 -14.56 -14.01
C GLU A 127 -7.20 -13.74 -15.24
N ARG A 128 -6.82 -12.46 -15.24
CA ARG A 128 -7.04 -11.52 -16.35
C ARG A 128 -5.72 -10.96 -16.84
N PRO A 129 -4.99 -11.69 -17.71
CA PRO A 129 -3.71 -11.22 -18.24
C PRO A 129 -3.89 -9.95 -19.10
N ASP A 130 -5.09 -9.69 -19.59
CA ASP A 130 -5.49 -8.51 -20.36
C ASP A 130 -5.47 -7.20 -19.56
N VAL A 131 -5.43 -7.25 -18.23
CA VAL A 131 -5.43 -6.06 -17.37
C VAL A 131 -3.99 -5.73 -16.96
N VAL A 132 -3.26 -5.01 -17.80
CA VAL A 132 -1.91 -4.51 -17.47
C VAL A 132 -2.04 -3.22 -16.64
N PHE A 133 -1.34 -3.13 -15.51
CA PHE A 133 -1.26 -1.95 -14.66
C PHE A 133 0.14 -1.33 -14.73
#